data_AF-A0A9D5VUB8-F1
#
_entry.id   AF-A0A9D5VUB8-F1
#
_cell.length_a   1.000
_cell.length_b   1.000
_cell.length_c   1.000
_cell.angle_alpha   90.00
_cell.angle_beta   90.00
_cell.angle_gamma   90.00
#
_symmetry.space_group_name_H-M   'P 1'
#
loop_
_entity.id
_entity.type
_entity.pdbx_description
1 polymer ?
#
loop_
_entity_poly.entity_id
_entity_poly.type
_entity_poly.pdbx_seq_one_letter_code
_entity_poly.pdbx_strand_id
1 'polypeptide(L)'
;MKKLKNFAILFLLNLFLLSNLYAEITPNDVYYLGASINSSLKKTFDLKEEFNKEVLAETIYPRNVFQKSIDIVNHLIDTDILKIDKTKFESLKNVDMTQIKPENTYNVLLLIKDALSAQFIEYTGEKASKKPADAFHQLREISFNIGNIIKKKDIKTNYGTPNVVYDLNVNNILPAIYEIAKTEKFEFKPFIFPKNPVPDIKPKNIFEITMSLYKNISEYLSIRKGYKPIEFNKIKDLDSINPQDVIDLTAIIISELQAEGQKAQLDPQLAVQYNEWKKDRKVVPGDTYQLAQHEFFVSKSVLKSVKQ
;
A
#
# COMPACT_ATOMS: atom_id res chain seq x y z
N MET A 1 17.55 -57.62 -11.57
CA MET A 1 17.83 -56.25 -12.08
C MET A 1 16.62 -55.50 -12.65
N LYS A 2 15.62 -56.11 -13.31
CA LYS A 2 14.45 -55.38 -13.87
C LYS A 2 13.53 -54.71 -12.81
N LYS A 3 13.36 -55.31 -11.62
CA LYS A 3 12.49 -54.75 -10.56
C LYS A 3 13.04 -53.46 -9.91
N LEU A 4 14.37 -53.28 -9.85
CA LEU A 4 14.99 -52.07 -9.29
C LEU A 4 14.82 -50.84 -10.20
N LYS A 5 14.84 -51.03 -11.54
CA LYS A 5 14.61 -49.95 -12.51
C LYS A 5 13.18 -49.40 -12.44
N ASN A 6 12.18 -50.27 -12.28
CA ASN A 6 10.79 -49.83 -12.17
C ASN A 6 10.51 -49.11 -10.84
N PHE A 7 11.20 -49.46 -9.75
CA PHE A 7 11.08 -48.77 -8.47
C PHE A 7 11.74 -47.38 -8.51
N ALA A 8 12.91 -47.25 -9.15
CA ALA A 8 13.57 -45.95 -9.33
C ALA A 8 12.76 -45.01 -10.23
N ILE A 9 12.11 -45.54 -11.29
CA ILE A 9 11.24 -44.75 -12.18
C ILE A 9 9.96 -44.31 -11.46
N LEU A 10 9.32 -45.17 -10.67
CA LEU A 10 8.16 -44.77 -9.85
C LEU A 10 8.52 -43.76 -8.75
N PHE A 11 9.70 -43.88 -8.15
CA PHE A 11 10.17 -42.95 -7.12
C PHE A 11 10.50 -41.57 -7.71
N LEU A 12 11.12 -41.53 -8.90
CA LEU A 12 11.38 -40.29 -9.64
C LEU A 12 10.09 -39.64 -10.16
N LEU A 13 9.11 -40.42 -10.63
CA LEU A 13 7.80 -39.90 -11.03
C LEU A 13 7.01 -39.35 -9.84
N ASN A 14 7.07 -39.99 -8.68
CA ASN A 14 6.46 -39.46 -7.45
C ASN A 14 7.18 -38.21 -6.94
N LEU A 15 8.50 -38.11 -7.06
CA LEU A 15 9.25 -36.87 -6.76
C LEU A 15 8.88 -35.73 -7.71
N PHE A 16 8.68 -36.00 -9.01
CA PHE A 16 8.22 -35.02 -10.00
C PHE A 16 6.76 -34.60 -9.80
N LEU A 17 5.90 -35.51 -9.35
CA LEU A 17 4.50 -35.23 -9.02
C LEU A 17 4.38 -34.45 -7.69
N LEU A 18 5.27 -34.72 -6.72
CA LEU A 18 5.34 -33.98 -5.45
C LEU A 18 5.96 -32.58 -5.62
N SER A 19 6.90 -32.39 -6.55
CA SER A 19 7.45 -31.05 -6.86
C SER A 19 6.47 -30.14 -7.61
N ASN A 20 5.46 -30.72 -8.29
CA ASN A 20 4.37 -29.97 -8.93
C ASN A 20 3.16 -29.73 -8.01
N LEU A 21 3.16 -30.29 -6.79
CA LEU A 21 2.04 -30.16 -5.83
C LEU A 21 2.07 -28.86 -5.01
N TYR A 22 3.16 -28.09 -5.08
CA TYR A 22 3.26 -26.74 -4.50
C TYR A 22 4.03 -25.84 -5.46
N ALA A 23 3.41 -25.48 -6.59
CA ALA A 23 3.94 -24.41 -7.41
C ALA A 23 4.06 -23.15 -6.54
N GLU A 24 5.27 -22.60 -6.46
CA GLU A 24 5.52 -21.37 -5.69
C GLU A 24 4.66 -20.24 -6.25
N ILE A 25 3.91 -19.54 -5.39
CA ILE A 25 3.09 -18.40 -5.80
C ILE A 25 4.01 -17.24 -6.19
N THR A 26 3.82 -16.72 -7.39
CA THR A 26 4.64 -15.67 -8.00
C THR A 26 3.84 -14.36 -8.17
N PRO A 27 4.48 -13.24 -8.57
CA PRO A 27 3.76 -12.03 -8.95
C PRO A 27 2.75 -12.23 -10.09
N ASN A 28 2.96 -13.23 -10.96
CA ASN A 28 1.99 -13.59 -12.02
C ASN A 28 0.64 -13.98 -11.41
N ASP A 29 0.68 -14.84 -10.41
CA ASP A 29 -0.52 -15.39 -9.78
C ASP A 29 -1.30 -14.30 -9.06
N VAL A 30 -0.60 -13.40 -8.37
CA VAL A 30 -1.19 -12.21 -7.73
C VAL A 30 -1.84 -11.30 -8.77
N TYR A 31 -1.13 -10.99 -9.85
CA TYR A 31 -1.66 -10.13 -10.92
C TYR A 31 -2.92 -10.74 -11.54
N TYR A 32 -2.89 -12.01 -11.95
CA TYR A 32 -4.01 -12.64 -12.64
C TYR A 32 -5.22 -12.90 -11.73
N LEU A 33 -4.99 -13.19 -10.45
CA LEU A 33 -6.08 -13.20 -9.46
C LEU A 33 -6.68 -11.79 -9.30
N GLY A 34 -5.84 -10.76 -9.20
CA GLY A 34 -6.28 -9.36 -9.18
C GLY A 34 -7.08 -8.96 -10.42
N ALA A 35 -6.64 -9.35 -11.62
CA ALA A 35 -7.35 -9.09 -12.87
C ALA A 35 -8.71 -9.80 -12.94
N SER A 36 -8.79 -11.02 -12.41
CA SER A 36 -10.04 -11.78 -12.26
C SER A 36 -11.01 -11.08 -11.30
N ILE A 37 -10.52 -10.66 -10.12
CA ILE A 37 -11.29 -9.86 -9.14
C ILE A 37 -11.80 -8.57 -9.80
N ASN A 38 -10.93 -7.85 -10.49
CA ASN A 38 -11.27 -6.58 -11.14
C ASN A 38 -12.38 -6.76 -12.19
N SER A 39 -12.26 -7.78 -13.05
CA SER A 39 -13.26 -8.12 -14.05
C SER A 39 -14.60 -8.49 -13.41
N SER A 40 -14.55 -9.25 -12.31
CA SER A 40 -15.72 -9.62 -11.53
C SER A 40 -16.42 -8.39 -10.96
N LEU A 41 -15.69 -7.47 -10.33
CA LEU A 41 -16.24 -6.21 -9.80
C LEU A 41 -16.90 -5.37 -10.90
N LYS A 42 -16.22 -5.20 -12.04
CA LYS A 42 -16.77 -4.43 -13.18
C LYS A 42 -18.09 -5.02 -13.67
N LYS A 43 -18.18 -6.35 -13.83
CA LYS A 43 -19.41 -7.01 -14.26
C LYS A 43 -20.50 -6.94 -13.20
N THR A 44 -20.20 -7.30 -11.95
CA THR A 44 -21.17 -7.34 -10.83
C THR A 44 -21.82 -5.99 -10.61
N PHE A 45 -21.05 -4.91 -10.70
CA PHE A 45 -21.52 -3.57 -10.39
C PHE A 45 -21.78 -2.70 -11.63
N ASP A 46 -21.73 -3.26 -12.84
CA ASP A 46 -21.93 -2.55 -14.11
C ASP A 46 -21.12 -1.24 -14.16
N LEU A 47 -19.80 -1.37 -14.01
CA LEU A 47 -18.87 -0.25 -14.01
C LEU A 47 -18.42 0.06 -15.43
N LYS A 48 -18.46 1.35 -15.80
CA LYS A 48 -18.14 1.84 -17.15
C LYS A 48 -16.89 2.73 -17.21
N GLU A 49 -16.42 3.20 -16.07
CA GLU A 49 -15.21 4.03 -16.00
C GLU A 49 -13.96 3.18 -16.16
N GLU A 50 -12.99 3.68 -16.92
CA GLU A 50 -11.70 3.03 -17.15
C GLU A 50 -10.61 3.62 -16.26
N PHE A 51 -9.72 2.76 -15.79
CA PHE A 51 -8.54 3.18 -15.07
C PHE A 51 -7.43 3.56 -16.05
N ASN A 52 -7.17 4.86 -16.15
CA ASN A 52 -6.27 5.46 -17.13
C ASN A 52 -5.06 6.13 -16.48
N LYS A 53 -4.46 5.46 -15.48
CA LYS A 53 -3.29 5.97 -14.75
C LYS A 53 -2.02 5.30 -15.25
N GLU A 54 -0.93 6.06 -15.24
CA GLU A 54 0.40 5.50 -15.47
C GLU A 54 0.84 4.62 -14.29
N VAL A 55 1.81 3.73 -14.55
CA VAL A 55 2.50 2.96 -13.51
C VAL A 55 3.21 3.92 -12.56
N LEU A 56 2.93 3.79 -11.26
CA LEU A 56 3.44 4.71 -10.23
C LEU A 56 4.95 4.56 -10.03
N ALA A 57 5.46 3.34 -10.03
CA ALA A 57 6.87 3.01 -9.84
C ALA A 57 7.19 1.65 -10.48
N GLU A 58 8.41 1.51 -11.01
CA GLU A 58 8.88 0.27 -11.65
C GLU A 58 9.51 -0.71 -10.65
N THR A 59 10.16 -0.18 -9.60
CA THR A 59 10.89 -1.00 -8.61
C THR A 59 10.07 -1.20 -7.34
N ILE A 60 8.88 -1.80 -7.49
CA ILE A 60 8.02 -2.21 -6.38
C ILE A 60 8.46 -3.56 -5.81
N TYR A 61 8.37 -3.72 -4.49
CA TYR A 61 8.65 -4.95 -3.76
C TYR A 61 7.36 -5.65 -3.31
N PRO A 62 7.40 -6.98 -3.03
CA PRO A 62 6.21 -7.73 -2.57
C PRO A 62 5.49 -7.11 -1.37
N ARG A 63 6.22 -6.55 -0.40
CA ARG A 63 5.66 -5.85 0.78
C ARG A 63 4.76 -4.67 0.43
N ASN A 64 5.05 -3.94 -0.66
CA ASN A 64 4.19 -2.83 -1.07
C ASN A 64 2.88 -3.35 -1.69
N VAL A 65 2.97 -4.42 -2.50
CA VAL A 65 1.80 -5.11 -3.07
C VAL A 65 0.90 -5.66 -1.96
N PHE A 66 1.51 -6.28 -0.95
CA PHE A 66 0.81 -6.75 0.24
C PHE A 66 0.12 -5.61 0.98
N GLN A 67 0.84 -4.52 1.29
CA GLN A 67 0.24 -3.35 1.96
C GLN A 67 -0.97 -2.80 1.19
N LYS A 68 -0.89 -2.76 -0.15
CA LYS A 68 -2.02 -2.34 -0.98
C LYS A 68 -3.21 -3.31 -0.94
N SER A 69 -2.94 -4.62 -0.88
CA SER A 69 -4.02 -5.61 -0.72
C SER A 69 -4.72 -5.50 0.64
N ILE A 70 -3.97 -5.20 1.71
CA ILE A 70 -4.52 -4.94 3.04
C ILE A 70 -5.40 -3.69 3.04
N ASP A 71 -4.93 -2.60 2.43
CA ASP A 71 -5.68 -1.35 2.23
C ASP A 71 -7.03 -1.62 1.53
N ILE A 72 -7.02 -2.34 0.41
CA ILE A 72 -8.23 -2.73 -0.33
C ILE A 72 -9.22 -3.49 0.55
N VAL A 73 -8.74 -4.51 1.28
CA VAL A 73 -9.62 -5.36 2.09
C VAL A 73 -10.19 -4.60 3.29
N ASN A 74 -9.39 -3.77 3.96
CA ASN A 74 -9.89 -2.86 5.02
C ASN A 74 -11.05 -2.00 4.48
N HIS A 75 -10.88 -1.40 3.30
CA HIS A 75 -11.91 -0.55 2.73
C HIS A 75 -13.17 -1.31 2.31
N LEU A 76 -13.04 -2.54 1.81
CA LEU A 76 -14.20 -3.41 1.55
C LEU A 76 -14.94 -3.75 2.84
N ILE A 77 -14.22 -4.00 3.94
CA ILE A 77 -14.79 -4.26 5.27
C ILE A 77 -15.53 -3.02 5.81
N ASP A 78 -14.92 -1.83 5.70
CA ASP A 78 -15.49 -0.58 6.23
C ASP A 78 -16.73 -0.13 5.47
N THR A 79 -16.80 -0.44 4.17
CA THR A 79 -17.90 -0.01 3.28
C THR A 79 -18.99 -1.05 3.11
N ASP A 80 -18.76 -2.28 3.58
CA ASP A 80 -19.66 -3.44 3.42
C ASP A 80 -20.09 -3.69 1.95
N ILE A 81 -19.21 -3.37 0.99
CA ILE A 81 -19.46 -3.60 -0.44
C ILE A 81 -19.48 -5.09 -0.76
N LEU A 82 -18.60 -5.83 -0.08
CA LEU A 82 -18.49 -7.29 -0.13
C LEU A 82 -18.39 -7.81 1.30
N LYS A 83 -19.01 -8.96 1.56
CA LYS A 83 -18.93 -9.64 2.86
C LYS A 83 -17.59 -10.36 3.01
N ILE A 84 -16.60 -9.65 3.52
CA ILE A 84 -15.27 -10.20 3.82
C ILE A 84 -15.26 -10.88 5.19
N ASP A 85 -14.61 -12.05 5.29
CA ASP A 85 -14.32 -12.71 6.57
C ASP A 85 -13.25 -11.92 7.35
N LYS A 86 -13.70 -11.14 8.33
CA LYS A 86 -12.85 -10.31 9.19
C LYS A 86 -11.87 -11.16 10.02
N THR A 87 -12.30 -12.32 10.52
CA THR A 87 -11.45 -13.18 11.35
C THR A 87 -10.27 -13.72 10.54
N LYS A 88 -10.54 -14.20 9.33
CA LYS A 88 -9.48 -14.67 8.42
C LYS A 88 -8.57 -13.50 8.02
N PHE A 89 -9.12 -12.33 7.75
CA PHE A 89 -8.33 -11.13 7.44
C PHE A 89 -7.38 -10.72 8.58
N GLU A 90 -7.84 -10.69 9.83
CA GLU A 90 -7.00 -10.36 10.99
C GLU A 90 -5.80 -11.33 11.13
N SER A 91 -6.00 -12.61 10.80
CA SER A 91 -4.92 -13.61 10.83
C SER A 91 -3.88 -13.42 9.72
N LEU A 92 -4.28 -12.80 8.59
CA LEU A 92 -3.42 -12.63 7.41
C LEU A 92 -2.68 -11.30 7.40
N LYS A 93 -3.16 -10.26 8.10
CA LYS A 93 -2.59 -8.92 8.01
C LYS A 93 -1.36 -8.70 8.90
N ASN A 94 -1.22 -9.47 9.97
CA ASN A 94 -0.15 -9.31 10.97
C ASN A 94 1.07 -10.14 10.59
N VAL A 95 1.79 -9.72 9.56
CA VAL A 95 2.98 -10.41 9.04
C VAL A 95 4.20 -9.48 9.11
N ASP A 96 5.39 -10.04 9.31
CA ASP A 96 6.61 -9.24 9.27
C ASP A 96 6.92 -8.75 7.85
N MET A 97 7.02 -7.43 7.70
CA MET A 97 7.19 -6.74 6.41
C MET A 97 8.50 -7.10 5.71
N THR A 98 9.51 -7.60 6.44
CA THR A 98 10.78 -8.06 5.88
C THR A 98 10.69 -9.42 5.19
N GLN A 99 9.65 -10.20 5.50
CA GLN A 99 9.49 -11.60 5.05
C GLN A 99 8.34 -11.79 4.06
N ILE A 100 7.71 -10.70 3.61
CA ILE A 100 6.56 -10.77 2.71
C ILE A 100 6.95 -11.42 1.38
N LYS A 101 6.16 -12.43 1.00
CA LYS A 101 6.21 -13.12 -0.29
C LYS A 101 4.92 -12.89 -1.08
N PRO A 102 4.90 -13.15 -2.39
CA PRO A 102 3.67 -13.04 -3.20
C PRO A 102 2.51 -13.88 -2.66
N GLU A 103 2.78 -15.02 -2.04
CA GLU A 103 1.79 -15.86 -1.37
C GLU A 103 0.98 -15.12 -0.30
N ASN A 104 1.60 -14.24 0.48
CA ASN A 104 0.89 -13.45 1.49
C ASN A 104 -0.18 -12.56 0.85
N THR A 105 0.18 -11.87 -0.24
CA THR A 105 -0.77 -11.06 -1.01
C THR A 105 -1.86 -11.93 -1.63
N TYR A 106 -1.49 -13.06 -2.23
CA TYR A 106 -2.44 -13.98 -2.85
C TYR A 106 -3.50 -14.46 -1.85
N ASN A 107 -3.08 -14.85 -0.64
CA ASN A 107 -3.99 -15.27 0.43
C ASN A 107 -4.95 -14.16 0.89
N VAL A 108 -4.52 -12.90 0.90
CA VAL A 108 -5.40 -11.75 1.16
C VAL A 108 -6.43 -11.59 0.02
N LEU A 109 -5.99 -11.71 -1.23
CA LEU A 109 -6.89 -11.58 -2.39
C LEU A 109 -7.91 -12.73 -2.49
N LEU A 110 -7.58 -13.92 -1.97
CA LEU A 110 -8.55 -15.01 -1.84
C LEU A 110 -9.77 -14.62 -1.02
N LEU A 111 -9.65 -13.72 -0.03
CA LEU A 111 -10.81 -13.22 0.71
C LEU A 111 -11.81 -12.50 -0.19
N ILE A 112 -11.32 -11.72 -1.14
CA ILE A 112 -12.15 -10.97 -2.09
C ILE A 112 -12.77 -11.96 -3.09
N LYS A 113 -11.98 -12.92 -3.58
CA LYS A 113 -12.49 -14.01 -4.44
C LYS A 113 -13.61 -14.80 -3.76
N ASP A 114 -13.39 -15.23 -2.52
CA ASP A 114 -14.36 -15.98 -1.72
C ASP A 114 -15.66 -15.18 -1.54
N ALA A 115 -15.56 -13.87 -1.28
CA ALA A 115 -16.71 -12.97 -1.12
C ALA A 115 -17.47 -12.70 -2.44
N LEU A 116 -16.81 -12.76 -3.59
CA LEU A 116 -17.46 -12.66 -4.91
C LEU A 116 -18.21 -13.96 -5.26
N SER A 117 -17.73 -15.11 -4.79
CA SER A 117 -18.38 -16.42 -4.96
C SER A 117 -18.83 -16.68 -6.40
N ALA A 118 -20.12 -16.93 -6.65
CA ALA A 118 -20.70 -17.19 -7.97
C ALA A 118 -20.52 -16.05 -8.99
N GLN A 119 -20.16 -14.84 -8.54
CA GLN A 119 -19.90 -13.69 -9.40
C GLN A 119 -18.44 -13.60 -9.86
N PHE A 120 -17.57 -14.47 -9.34
CA PHE A 120 -16.17 -14.49 -9.72
C PHE A 120 -15.98 -14.97 -11.16
N ILE A 121 -15.19 -14.23 -11.92
CA ILE A 121 -14.86 -14.50 -13.33
C ILE A 121 -13.36 -14.73 -13.41
N GLU A 122 -12.98 -15.92 -13.87
CA GLU A 122 -11.58 -16.22 -14.13
C GLU A 122 -11.05 -15.44 -15.33
N TYR A 123 -9.79 -15.01 -15.22
CA TYR A 123 -9.06 -14.44 -16.34
C TYR A 123 -8.86 -15.49 -17.44
N THR A 124 -9.37 -15.21 -18.64
CA THR A 124 -9.30 -16.11 -19.82
C THR A 124 -8.31 -15.67 -20.88
N GLY A 125 -7.64 -14.52 -20.68
CA GLY A 125 -6.64 -14.01 -21.63
C GLY A 125 -5.32 -14.77 -21.60
N GLU A 126 -4.42 -14.41 -22.51
CA GLU A 126 -3.06 -14.96 -22.53
C GLU A 126 -2.27 -14.51 -21.30
N LYS A 127 -1.60 -15.47 -20.65
CA LYS A 127 -0.74 -15.19 -19.50
C LYS A 127 0.69 -14.91 -19.96
N ALA A 128 1.20 -13.76 -19.55
CA ALA A 128 2.57 -13.30 -19.72
C ALA A 128 3.22 -13.08 -18.34
N SER A 129 4.56 -13.01 -18.32
CA SER A 129 5.29 -12.73 -17.08
C SER A 129 4.98 -11.33 -16.55
N LYS A 130 4.91 -11.21 -15.23
CA LYS A 130 4.56 -10.02 -14.44
C LYS A 130 5.56 -9.83 -13.31
N LYS A 131 5.75 -8.57 -12.95
CA LYS A 131 6.56 -8.10 -11.84
C LYS A 131 5.65 -7.64 -10.70
N PRO A 132 6.19 -7.42 -9.49
CA PRO A 132 5.41 -6.83 -8.40
C PRO A 132 4.79 -5.47 -8.74
N ALA A 133 5.44 -4.66 -9.58
CA ALA A 133 4.89 -3.38 -10.06
C ALA A 133 3.60 -3.56 -10.88
N ASP A 134 3.54 -4.59 -11.74
CA ASP A 134 2.33 -4.92 -12.49
C ASP A 134 1.19 -5.32 -11.56
N ALA A 135 1.49 -6.19 -10.57
CA ALA A 135 0.52 -6.61 -9.56
C ALA A 135 0.01 -5.40 -8.75
N PHE A 136 0.91 -4.52 -8.30
CA PHE A 136 0.54 -3.29 -7.60
C PHE A 136 -0.38 -2.41 -8.45
N HIS A 137 -0.05 -2.22 -9.73
CA HIS A 137 -0.86 -1.45 -10.65
C HIS A 137 -2.26 -2.06 -10.84
N GLN A 138 -2.36 -3.38 -10.95
CA GLN A 138 -3.65 -4.07 -11.00
C GLN A 138 -4.48 -3.86 -9.72
N LEU A 139 -3.84 -3.83 -8.55
CA LEU A 139 -4.52 -3.52 -7.29
C LEU A 139 -4.99 -2.07 -7.22
N ARG A 140 -4.26 -1.11 -7.81
CA ARG A 140 -4.73 0.28 -7.95
C ARG A 140 -6.00 0.37 -8.79
N GLU A 141 -6.09 -0.42 -9.86
CA GLU A 141 -7.31 -0.51 -10.66
C GLU A 141 -8.49 -1.08 -9.87
N ILE A 142 -8.26 -2.11 -9.04
CA ILE A 142 -9.29 -2.64 -8.13
C ILE A 142 -9.76 -1.55 -7.16
N SER A 143 -8.83 -0.82 -6.53
CA SER A 143 -9.13 0.32 -5.67
C SER A 143 -9.96 1.40 -6.37
N PHE A 144 -9.58 1.76 -7.60
CA PHE A 144 -10.34 2.70 -8.41
C PHE A 144 -11.79 2.24 -8.62
N ASN A 145 -11.98 0.96 -8.97
CA ASN A 145 -13.31 0.41 -9.16
C ASN A 145 -14.13 0.32 -7.87
N ILE A 146 -13.49 0.05 -6.72
CA ILE A 146 -14.14 0.17 -5.40
C ILE A 146 -14.63 1.61 -5.17
N GLY A 147 -13.80 2.61 -5.48
CA GLY A 147 -14.20 4.02 -5.43
C GLY A 147 -15.42 4.33 -6.28
N ASN A 148 -15.51 3.74 -7.47
CA ASN A 148 -16.67 3.91 -8.35
C ASN A 148 -17.92 3.20 -7.82
N ILE A 149 -17.77 2.03 -7.18
CA ILE A 149 -18.87 1.35 -6.51
C ILE A 149 -19.41 2.19 -5.34
N ILE A 150 -18.52 2.77 -4.53
CA ILE A 150 -18.87 3.65 -3.40
C ILE A 150 -19.72 4.83 -3.89
N LYS A 151 -19.28 5.50 -4.96
CA LYS A 151 -20.03 6.61 -5.58
C LYS A 151 -21.39 6.14 -6.11
N LYS A 152 -21.42 5.03 -6.87
CA LYS A 152 -22.65 4.49 -7.47
C LYS A 152 -23.68 4.09 -6.42
N LYS A 153 -23.24 3.63 -5.25
CA LYS A 153 -24.09 3.22 -4.12
C LYS A 153 -24.36 4.33 -3.10
N ASP A 154 -23.83 5.54 -3.30
CA ASP A 154 -23.90 6.67 -2.35
C ASP A 154 -23.45 6.28 -0.92
N ILE A 155 -22.37 5.48 -0.82
CA ILE A 155 -21.84 5.05 0.48
C ILE A 155 -21.02 6.20 1.09
N LYS A 156 -21.41 6.65 2.28
CA LYS A 156 -20.65 7.63 3.05
C LYS A 156 -19.41 6.98 3.67
N THR A 157 -18.23 7.39 3.23
CA THR A 157 -16.94 6.87 3.70
C THR A 157 -15.84 7.91 3.56
N ASN A 158 -14.74 7.69 4.27
CA ASN A 158 -13.51 8.48 4.13
C ASN A 158 -12.57 7.91 3.04
N TYR A 159 -12.94 6.83 2.36
CA TYR A 159 -12.12 6.25 1.28
C TYR A 159 -11.78 7.28 0.20
N GLY A 160 -10.51 7.34 -0.21
CA GLY A 160 -10.05 8.30 -1.22
C GLY A 160 -10.18 9.76 -0.80
N THR A 161 -10.12 10.07 0.51
CA THR A 161 -10.20 11.46 1.03
C THR A 161 -8.88 11.91 1.69
N PRO A 162 -8.66 13.24 1.85
CA PRO A 162 -7.51 13.78 2.57
C PRO A 162 -7.38 13.28 4.01
N ASN A 163 -8.52 12.93 4.64
CA ASN A 163 -8.53 12.38 5.99
C ASN A 163 -7.71 11.08 6.08
N VAL A 164 -7.84 10.18 5.11
CA VAL A 164 -7.09 8.90 5.14
C VAL A 164 -5.59 9.14 5.01
N VAL A 165 -5.17 10.04 4.11
CA VAL A 165 -3.74 10.40 3.97
C VAL A 165 -3.21 10.98 5.28
N TYR A 166 -3.96 11.89 5.89
CA TYR A 166 -3.57 12.51 7.16
C TYR A 166 -3.42 11.49 8.28
N ASP A 167 -4.40 10.60 8.42
CA ASP A 167 -4.42 9.55 9.43
C ASP A 167 -3.22 8.59 9.24
N LEU A 168 -2.91 8.22 8.00
CA LEU A 168 -1.75 7.40 7.69
C LEU A 168 -0.44 8.10 8.05
N ASN A 169 -0.29 9.38 7.69
CA ASN A 169 0.92 10.15 8.01
C ASN A 169 1.10 10.30 9.52
N VAL A 170 0.08 10.77 10.24
CA VAL A 170 0.14 10.97 11.70
C VAL A 170 0.49 9.68 12.43
N ASN A 171 -0.14 8.57 12.07
CA ASN A 171 0.00 7.34 12.85
C ASN A 171 1.24 6.51 12.47
N ASN A 172 1.86 6.76 11.32
CA ASN A 172 2.95 5.91 10.81
C ASN A 172 4.19 6.69 10.38
N ILE A 173 4.04 7.73 9.56
CA ILE A 173 5.19 8.44 8.99
C ILE A 173 5.80 9.41 10.01
N LEU A 174 4.96 10.25 10.63
CA LEU A 174 5.38 11.21 11.65
C LEU A 174 6.18 10.56 12.80
N PRO A 175 5.67 9.50 13.47
CA PRO A 175 6.41 8.85 14.55
C PRO A 175 7.70 8.20 14.06
N ALA A 176 7.72 7.61 12.86
CA ALA A 176 8.94 7.03 12.29
C ALA A 176 10.02 8.09 12.02
N ILE A 177 9.65 9.25 11.48
CA ILE A 177 10.59 10.36 11.26
C ILE A 177 11.11 10.90 12.60
N TYR A 178 10.27 10.96 13.62
CA TYR A 178 10.70 11.39 14.95
C TYR A 178 11.63 10.39 15.60
N GLU A 179 11.40 9.09 15.44
CA GLU A 179 12.30 8.05 15.92
C GLU A 179 13.67 8.18 15.22
N ILE A 180 13.69 8.31 13.88
CA ILE A 180 14.90 8.58 13.10
C ILE A 180 15.64 9.82 13.63
N ALA A 181 14.94 10.94 13.84
CA ALA A 181 15.54 12.17 14.35
C ALA A 181 16.13 11.99 15.76
N LYS A 182 15.43 11.26 16.65
CA LYS A 182 15.92 10.95 18.00
C LYS A 182 17.16 10.05 17.96
N THR A 183 17.18 9.01 17.11
CA THR A 183 18.35 8.14 16.90
C THR A 183 19.58 8.95 16.49
N GLU A 184 19.38 9.94 15.63
CA GLU A 184 20.44 10.84 15.16
C GLU A 184 20.71 12.03 16.10
N LYS A 185 20.09 12.06 17.29
CA LYS A 185 20.21 13.13 18.28
C LYS A 185 19.91 14.52 17.70
N PHE A 186 19.06 14.59 16.69
CA PHE A 186 18.61 15.83 16.10
C PHE A 186 17.45 16.40 16.91
N GLU A 187 17.61 17.61 17.41
CA GLU A 187 16.54 18.34 18.10
C GLU A 187 15.60 19.00 17.07
N PHE A 188 14.30 18.73 17.21
CA PHE A 188 13.27 19.32 16.38
C PHE A 188 12.11 19.80 17.24
N LYS A 189 11.36 20.78 16.73
CA LYS A 189 10.11 21.20 17.37
C LYS A 189 9.02 20.19 17.02
N PRO A 190 8.30 19.62 18.00
CA PRO A 190 7.15 18.77 17.70
C PRO A 190 6.11 19.49 16.84
N PHE A 191 5.45 18.72 15.98
CA PHE A 191 4.34 19.18 15.15
C PHE A 191 3.22 19.73 16.02
N ILE A 192 2.70 20.89 15.62
CA ILE A 192 1.56 21.52 16.26
C ILE A 192 0.39 21.42 15.28
N PHE A 193 -0.69 20.80 15.73
CA PHE A 193 -1.88 20.64 14.90
C PHE A 193 -2.49 22.01 14.55
N PRO A 194 -2.58 22.36 13.26
CA PRO A 194 -2.91 23.72 12.86
C PRO A 194 -4.40 24.03 13.03
N LYS A 195 -4.70 25.26 13.48
CA LYS A 195 -6.09 25.77 13.54
C LYS A 195 -6.64 26.07 12.14
N ASN A 196 -5.80 26.60 11.26
CA ASN A 196 -6.18 27.00 9.91
C ASN A 196 -5.41 26.16 8.88
N PRO A 197 -6.10 25.50 7.92
CA PRO A 197 -5.45 24.80 6.82
C PRO A 197 -4.75 25.77 5.88
N VAL A 198 -3.78 25.30 5.08
CA VAL A 198 -3.28 26.09 3.95
C VAL A 198 -4.36 26.16 2.87
N PRO A 199 -4.73 27.36 2.39
CA PRO A 199 -5.73 27.50 1.33
C PRO A 199 -5.22 26.94 0.00
N ASP A 200 -6.15 26.58 -0.90
CA ASP A 200 -5.90 26.24 -2.31
C ASP A 200 -4.95 25.06 -2.57
N ILE A 201 -4.73 24.22 -1.56
CA ILE A 201 -3.95 22.98 -1.72
C ILE A 201 -4.74 21.93 -2.49
N LYS A 202 -4.10 21.36 -3.50
CA LYS A 202 -4.60 20.24 -4.31
C LYS A 202 -3.82 18.96 -3.98
N PRO A 203 -4.38 17.77 -4.29
CA PRO A 203 -3.68 16.50 -4.07
C PRO A 203 -2.28 16.44 -4.69
N LYS A 204 -2.06 17.07 -5.86
CA LYS A 204 -0.74 17.18 -6.49
C LYS A 204 0.32 17.84 -5.61
N ASN A 205 -0.04 18.86 -4.84
CA ASN A 205 0.90 19.54 -3.95
C ASN A 205 1.34 18.63 -2.80
N ILE A 206 0.40 17.83 -2.27
CA ILE A 206 0.68 16.83 -1.23
C ILE A 206 1.55 15.71 -1.81
N PHE A 207 1.23 15.24 -3.01
CA PHE A 207 2.01 14.21 -3.70
C PHE A 207 3.47 14.64 -3.91
N GLU A 208 3.70 15.86 -4.42
CA GLU A 208 5.05 16.40 -4.65
C GLU A 208 5.89 16.47 -3.38
N ILE A 209 5.29 16.92 -2.27
CA ILE A 209 6.02 17.02 -1.02
C ILE A 209 6.24 15.67 -0.35
N THR A 210 5.27 14.76 -0.42
CA THR A 210 5.43 13.37 0.06
C THR A 210 6.50 12.64 -0.74
N MET A 211 6.59 12.88 -2.05
CA MET A 211 7.70 12.40 -2.89
C MET A 211 9.06 12.95 -2.44
N SER A 212 9.13 14.23 -2.09
CA SER A 212 10.35 14.87 -1.59
C SER A 212 10.75 14.36 -0.22
N LEU A 213 9.77 14.12 0.66
CA LEU A 213 9.94 13.45 1.93
C LEU A 213 10.53 12.05 1.75
N TYR A 214 9.96 11.25 0.84
CA TYR A 214 10.48 9.90 0.57
C TYR A 214 11.93 9.92 0.09
N LYS A 215 12.32 10.88 -0.75
CA LYS A 215 13.73 11.04 -1.15
C LYS A 215 14.64 11.26 0.05
N ASN A 216 14.26 12.09 1.01
CA ASN A 216 15.06 12.30 2.22
C ASN A 216 15.18 11.02 3.06
N ILE A 217 14.06 10.32 3.28
CA ILE A 217 14.00 9.09 4.08
C ILE A 217 14.83 7.99 3.42
N SER A 218 14.61 7.75 2.12
CA SER A 218 15.28 6.69 1.37
C SER A 218 16.78 6.94 1.28
N GLU A 219 17.23 8.18 1.10
CA GLU A 219 18.65 8.51 1.10
C GLU A 219 19.27 8.28 2.49
N TYR A 220 18.60 8.71 3.56
CA TYR A 220 19.05 8.42 4.93
C TYR A 220 19.19 6.92 5.19
N LEU A 221 18.18 6.13 4.82
CA LEU A 221 18.22 4.67 4.96
C LEU A 221 19.28 4.03 4.06
N SER A 222 19.54 4.58 2.88
CA SER A 222 20.61 4.12 2.00
C SER A 222 21.98 4.30 2.68
N ILE A 223 22.23 5.47 3.29
CA ILE A 223 23.49 5.77 3.98
C ILE A 223 23.65 4.89 5.24
N ARG A 224 22.60 4.74 6.05
CA ARG A 224 22.68 4.07 7.35
C ARG A 224 22.51 2.55 7.28
N LYS A 225 21.75 2.04 6.31
CA LYS A 225 21.32 0.63 6.25
C LYS A 225 21.60 -0.05 4.92
N GLY A 226 22.16 0.65 3.93
CA GLY A 226 22.36 0.09 2.58
C GLY A 226 21.04 -0.21 1.86
N TYR A 227 19.95 0.46 2.26
CA TYR A 227 18.63 0.32 1.64
C TYR A 227 18.66 0.68 0.15
N LYS A 228 17.93 -0.07 -0.68
CA LYS A 228 17.74 0.23 -2.11
C LYS A 228 16.37 0.90 -2.34
N PRO A 229 16.34 2.20 -2.68
CA PRO A 229 15.10 2.94 -2.88
C PRO A 229 14.20 2.40 -3.99
N ILE A 230 12.91 2.63 -3.82
CA ILE A 230 11.89 2.55 -4.86
C ILE A 230 12.07 3.76 -5.80
N GLU A 231 12.07 3.48 -7.08
CA GLU A 231 12.19 4.44 -8.17
C GLU A 231 10.79 4.76 -8.68
N PHE A 232 10.30 5.93 -8.29
CA PHE A 232 9.02 6.43 -8.74
C PHE A 232 9.12 7.01 -10.15
N ASN A 233 8.14 6.66 -10.98
CA ASN A 233 7.98 7.27 -12.28
C ASN A 233 7.56 8.74 -12.08
N LYS A 234 8.21 9.66 -12.81
CA LYS A 234 7.78 11.06 -12.83
C LYS A 234 6.43 11.10 -13.54
N ILE A 235 5.33 11.14 -12.79
CA ILE A 235 3.99 11.28 -13.35
C ILE A 235 3.97 12.58 -14.16
N LYS A 236 3.76 12.46 -15.48
CA LYS A 236 3.84 13.60 -16.39
C LYS A 236 2.65 14.54 -16.22
N ASP A 237 1.47 13.98 -15.93
CA ASP A 237 0.25 14.73 -15.68
C ASP A 237 -0.09 14.76 -14.19
N LEU A 238 0.40 15.80 -13.53
CA LEU A 238 0.13 16.08 -12.11
C LEU A 238 -1.32 16.53 -11.87
N ASP A 239 -2.06 16.96 -12.88
CA ASP A 239 -3.46 17.39 -12.72
C ASP A 239 -4.40 16.18 -12.60
N SER A 240 -3.97 15.01 -13.07
CA SER A 240 -4.70 13.76 -12.83
C SER A 240 -4.68 13.32 -11.36
N ILE A 241 -3.70 13.78 -10.55
CA ILE A 241 -3.46 13.31 -9.19
C ILE A 241 -4.66 13.59 -8.29
N ASN A 242 -5.14 12.53 -7.65
CA ASN A 242 -6.22 12.59 -6.68
C ASN A 242 -5.75 12.06 -5.31
N PRO A 243 -6.56 12.16 -4.23
CA PRO A 243 -6.13 11.70 -2.92
C PRO A 243 -5.77 10.21 -2.87
N GLN A 244 -6.38 9.36 -3.70
CA GLN A 244 -6.03 7.93 -3.75
C GLN A 244 -4.60 7.71 -4.24
N ASP A 245 -4.14 8.50 -5.20
CA ASP A 245 -2.73 8.44 -5.65
C ASP A 245 -1.76 8.81 -4.51
N VAL A 246 -2.17 9.74 -3.63
CA VAL A 246 -1.40 10.10 -2.44
C VAL A 246 -1.43 8.99 -1.40
N ILE A 247 -2.58 8.35 -1.18
CA ILE A 247 -2.72 7.18 -0.28
C ILE A 247 -1.79 6.06 -0.75
N ASP A 248 -1.77 5.75 -2.05
CA ASP A 248 -0.92 4.70 -2.61
C ASP A 248 0.57 4.99 -2.36
N LEU A 249 1.01 6.23 -2.58
CA LEU A 249 2.37 6.67 -2.27
C LEU A 249 2.68 6.55 -0.77
N THR A 250 1.81 7.06 0.09
CA THR A 250 1.96 6.98 1.56
C THR A 250 2.04 5.53 2.04
N ALA A 251 1.20 4.64 1.51
CA ALA A 251 1.21 3.21 1.84
C ALA A 251 2.53 2.54 1.45
N ILE A 252 3.09 2.88 0.28
CA ILE A 252 4.42 2.43 -0.12
C ILE A 252 5.45 2.87 0.92
N ILE A 253 5.49 4.17 1.26
CA ILE A 253 6.47 4.73 2.22
C ILE A 253 6.37 4.02 3.59
N ILE A 254 5.16 3.81 4.09
CA ILE A 254 4.93 3.11 5.37
C ILE A 254 5.49 1.69 5.33
N SER A 255 5.22 0.94 4.26
CA SER A 255 5.72 -0.42 4.13
C SER A 255 7.25 -0.50 4.05
N GLU A 256 7.90 0.49 3.42
CA GLU A 256 9.37 0.59 3.39
C GLU A 256 9.92 0.90 4.79
N LEU A 257 9.36 1.89 5.49
CA LEU A 257 9.75 2.25 6.85
C LEU A 257 9.64 1.05 7.80
N GLN A 258 8.52 0.33 7.76
CA GLN A 258 8.28 -0.84 8.61
C GLN A 258 9.25 -1.99 8.30
N ALA A 259 9.58 -2.23 7.03
CA ALA A 259 10.57 -3.23 6.64
C ALA A 259 11.97 -2.84 7.10
N GLU A 260 12.28 -1.55 7.12
CA GLU A 260 13.54 -1.01 7.65
C GLU A 260 13.50 -0.83 9.17
N GLY A 261 12.58 -1.49 9.87
CA GLY A 261 12.50 -1.52 11.34
C GLY A 261 11.99 -0.24 12.00
N GLN A 262 11.48 0.73 11.23
CA GLN A 262 10.89 1.97 11.74
C GLN A 262 9.40 1.75 12.06
N LYS A 263 9.14 1.04 13.17
CA LYS A 263 7.78 0.71 13.65
C LYS A 263 7.38 1.58 14.86
N ALA A 264 7.68 2.88 14.78
CA ALA A 264 7.34 3.82 15.84
C ALA A 264 5.83 3.98 16.01
N GLN A 265 5.39 4.01 17.27
CA GLN A 265 4.03 4.42 17.61
C GLN A 265 3.96 5.92 17.85
N LEU A 266 2.79 6.49 17.58
CA LEU A 266 2.52 7.88 17.91
C LEU A 266 2.66 8.11 19.41
N ASP A 267 3.41 9.15 19.78
CA ASP A 267 3.55 9.55 21.18
C ASP A 267 2.17 9.74 21.83
N PRO A 268 1.92 9.22 23.05
CA PRO A 268 0.60 9.28 23.67
C PRO A 268 0.04 10.70 23.82
N GLN A 269 0.89 11.68 24.13
CA GLN A 269 0.46 13.07 24.26
C GLN A 269 0.06 13.63 22.89
N LEU A 270 0.84 13.32 21.84
CA LEU A 270 0.53 13.72 20.48
C LEU A 270 -0.73 13.03 19.95
N ALA A 271 -0.98 11.78 20.35
CA ALA A 271 -2.20 11.05 20.03
C ALA A 271 -3.44 11.69 20.67
N VAL A 272 -3.35 12.11 21.93
CA VAL A 272 -4.44 12.88 22.60
C VAL A 272 -4.71 14.19 21.85
N GLN A 273 -3.66 14.97 21.57
CA GLN A 273 -3.79 16.23 20.84
C GLN A 273 -4.41 16.04 19.45
N TYR A 274 -4.01 14.99 18.74
CA TYR A 274 -4.57 14.64 17.44
C TYR A 274 -6.07 14.30 17.53
N ASN A 275 -6.45 13.47 18.50
CA ASN A 275 -7.85 13.07 18.69
C ASN A 275 -8.74 14.26 19.06
N GLU A 276 -8.26 15.14 19.96
CA GLU A 276 -8.94 16.39 20.31
C GLU A 276 -9.07 17.32 19.11
N TRP A 277 -7.98 17.50 18.35
CA TRP A 277 -7.97 18.32 17.16
C TRP A 277 -8.96 17.81 16.12
N LYS A 278 -9.03 16.50 15.89
CA LYS A 278 -9.88 15.88 14.86
C LYS A 278 -11.37 15.85 15.21
N LYS A 279 -11.71 15.82 16.50
CA LYS A 279 -13.08 15.53 17.01
C LYS A 279 -14.19 16.32 16.30
N ASP A 280 -13.98 17.61 16.10
CA ASP A 280 -15.01 18.53 15.59
C ASP A 280 -14.63 19.16 14.23
N ARG A 281 -13.73 18.51 13.47
CA ARG A 281 -13.25 19.03 12.19
C ARG A 281 -13.21 18.00 11.09
N LYS A 282 -13.41 18.48 9.86
CA LYS A 282 -13.08 17.73 8.65
C LYS A 282 -11.64 18.03 8.25
N VAL A 283 -10.83 17.00 8.10
CA VAL A 283 -9.48 17.14 7.52
C VAL A 283 -9.60 17.53 6.05
N VAL A 284 -8.92 18.61 5.67
CA VAL A 284 -8.86 19.11 4.29
C VAL A 284 -7.44 19.01 3.72
N PRO A 285 -7.24 19.10 2.39
CA PRO A 285 -5.91 18.96 1.78
C PRO A 285 -4.85 19.87 2.40
N GLY A 286 -5.24 21.09 2.77
CA GLY A 286 -4.35 22.06 3.42
C GLY A 286 -3.76 21.57 4.75
N ASP A 287 -4.50 20.75 5.51
CA ASP A 287 -3.99 20.17 6.76
C ASP A 287 -2.93 19.11 6.48
N THR A 288 -3.22 18.21 5.52
CA THR A 288 -2.33 17.14 5.08
C THR A 288 -1.02 17.69 4.54
N TYR A 289 -1.10 18.79 3.79
CA TYR A 289 0.09 19.46 3.26
C TYR A 289 0.98 20.04 4.37
N GLN A 290 0.41 20.66 5.42
CA GLN A 290 1.22 21.17 6.54
C GLN A 290 1.93 20.05 7.30
N LEU A 291 1.25 18.91 7.52
CA LEU A 291 1.87 17.76 8.15
C LEU A 291 3.02 17.20 7.29
N ALA A 292 2.78 16.98 5.99
CA ALA A 292 3.81 16.51 5.08
C ALA A 292 4.98 17.51 4.95
N GLN A 293 4.71 18.82 5.02
CA GLN A 293 5.75 19.85 5.10
C GLN A 293 6.62 19.70 6.33
N HIS A 294 6.00 19.53 7.50
CA HIS A 294 6.73 19.33 8.74
C HIS A 294 7.62 18.08 8.68
N GLU A 295 7.05 16.95 8.26
CA GLU A 295 7.76 15.68 8.05
C GLU A 295 8.95 15.86 7.07
N PHE A 296 8.74 16.58 5.98
CA PHE A 296 9.79 16.92 5.01
C PHE A 296 10.91 17.74 5.65
N PHE A 297 10.61 18.78 6.44
CA PHE A 297 11.65 19.61 7.05
C PHE A 297 12.44 18.87 8.13
N VAL A 298 11.79 18.03 8.95
CA VAL A 298 12.50 17.19 9.93
C VAL A 298 13.41 16.20 9.20
N SER A 299 12.89 15.43 8.25
CA SER A 299 13.69 14.45 7.50
C SER A 299 14.85 15.08 6.74
N LYS A 300 14.65 16.24 6.12
CA LYS A 300 15.71 16.99 5.43
C LYS A 300 16.83 17.40 6.38
N SER A 301 16.46 17.82 7.59
CA SER A 301 17.42 18.28 8.59
C SER A 301 18.24 17.11 9.14
N VAL A 302 17.60 15.97 9.42
CA VAL A 302 18.29 14.73 9.80
C VAL A 302 19.23 14.26 8.69
N LEU A 303 18.78 14.24 7.44
CA LEU A 303 19.64 13.84 6.34
C LEU A 303 20.87 14.75 6.21
N LYS A 304 20.70 16.05 6.43
CA LYS A 304 21.82 17.01 6.43
C LYS A 304 22.82 16.71 7.55
N SER A 305 22.37 16.35 8.76
CA SER A 305 23.29 16.05 9.87
C SER A 305 24.09 14.76 9.65
N VAL A 306 23.55 13.79 8.91
CA VAL A 306 24.23 12.53 8.61
C VAL A 306 25.27 12.65 7.48
N LYS A 307 25.13 13.67 6.62
CA LYS A 307 26.07 13.94 5.52
C LYS A 307 27.30 14.76 5.93
N GLN A 308 27.33 15.30 7.15
CA GLN A 308 28.43 16.08 7.71
C GLN A 308 29.39 15.18 8.47
#